data_AF-A0A6L3XTA0-F1
#
_entry.id   AF-A0A6L3XTA0-F1
#
_cell.length_a   1.000
_cell.length_b   1.000
_cell.length_c   1.000
_cell.angle_alpha   90.00
_cell.angle_beta   90.00
_cell.angle_gamma   90.00
#
_symmetry.space_group_name_H-M   'P 1'
#
loop_
_entity.id
_entity.type
_entity.pdbx_description
1 polymer ?
#
loop_
_entity_poly.entity_id
_entity_poly.type
_entity_poly.pdbx_seq_one_letter_code
_entity_poly.pdbx_strand_id
1 'polypeptide(L)' 'LLDWVPGIRAVAVKCDLCSFDEQGPACVRTCPTRALVLVNIRDIARTSKRKRELTINTDVGDLSLLRALNEGAK' A
#
# COMPACT_ATOMS: atom_id res chain seq x y z
N LEU A 1 -3.44 33.89 -4.19
CA LEU A 1 -3.18 32.89 -5.26
C LEU A 1 -1.67 32.69 -5.32
N LEU A 2 -1.16 31.46 -5.42
CA LEU A 2 0.28 31.24 -5.59
C LEU A 2 0.64 31.58 -7.04
N ASP A 3 1.42 32.65 -7.25
CA ASP A 3 1.93 33.04 -8.57
C ASP A 3 3.01 32.05 -9.03
N TRP A 4 2.63 31.16 -9.94
CA TRP A 4 3.51 30.11 -10.48
C TRP A 4 4.19 30.56 -11.77
N VAL A 5 4.90 31.69 -11.74
CA VAL A 5 5.66 32.20 -12.89
C VAL A 5 7.10 31.69 -12.81
N PRO A 6 7.54 30.79 -13.73
CA PRO A 6 8.91 30.31 -13.76
C PRO A 6 9.89 31.48 -13.96
N GLY A 7 10.97 31.52 -13.16
CA GLY A 7 12.06 32.50 -13.32
C GLY A 7 11.96 33.76 -12.44
N ILE A 8 10.87 33.97 -11.67
CA ILE A 8 10.72 35.13 -10.77
C ILE A 8 11.10 34.79 -9.32
N ARG A 9 10.84 33.55 -8.87
CA ARG A 9 11.14 33.07 -7.53
C ARG A 9 11.31 31.56 -7.53
N ALA A 10 12.28 31.04 -6.79
CA ALA A 10 12.39 29.60 -6.57
C ALA A 10 11.24 29.13 -5.66
N VAL A 11 10.38 28.25 -6.18
CA VAL A 11 9.24 27.68 -5.45
C VAL A 11 9.27 26.16 -5.61
N ALA A 12 9.23 25.44 -4.50
CA ALA A 12 9.08 23.99 -4.51
C ALA A 12 7.60 23.62 -4.64
N VAL A 13 7.28 22.75 -5.59
CA VAL A 13 5.93 22.17 -5.73
C VAL A 13 5.99 20.66 -5.59
N LYS A 14 5.03 20.12 -4.85
CA LYS A 14 4.85 18.71 -4.60
C LYS A 14 3.40 18.34 -4.88
N CYS A 15 3.17 17.09 -5.28
CA CYS A 15 1.83 16.51 -5.34
C CYS A 15 1.20 16.52 -3.95
N ASP A 16 0.00 17.08 -3.86
CA ASP A 16 -0.83 17.18 -2.65
C ASP A 16 -2.00 16.19 -2.65
N LEU A 17 -1.98 15.22 -3.58
CA LEU A 17 -3.05 14.26 -3.83
C LEU A 17 -4.38 14.90 -4.25
N CYS A 18 -4.32 16.06 -4.92
CA CYS A 18 -5.49 16.83 -5.36
C CYS A 18 -6.39 17.18 -4.18
N SER A 19 -5.81 17.77 -3.12
CA SER A 19 -6.50 18.05 -1.84
C SER A 19 -7.76 18.92 -1.96
N PHE A 20 -7.89 19.64 -3.07
CA PHE A 20 -8.98 20.55 -3.40
C PHE A 20 -10.09 19.92 -4.27
N ASP A 21 -9.89 18.71 -4.80
CA ASP A 21 -10.85 18.03 -5.68
C ASP A 21 -11.52 16.89 -4.91
N GLU A 22 -12.84 16.99 -4.72
CA GLU A 22 -13.63 15.95 -4.04
C GLU A 22 -13.62 14.61 -4.80
N GLN A 23 -13.33 14.63 -6.11
CA GLN A 23 -13.15 13.41 -6.90
C GLN A 23 -11.81 12.71 -6.62
N GLY A 24 -10.95 13.30 -5.79
CA GLY A 24 -9.66 12.76 -5.37
C GLY A 24 -8.53 12.93 -6.40
N PRO A 25 -7.49 12.08 -6.37
CA PRO A 25 -6.32 12.22 -7.24
C PRO A 25 -6.65 12.04 -8.72
N ALA A 26 -6.48 13.10 -9.52
CA ALA A 26 -6.71 13.07 -10.97
C ALA A 26 -5.84 12.01 -11.69
N CYS A 27 -4.60 11.81 -11.22
CA CYS A 27 -3.68 10.82 -11.77
C CYS A 27 -4.21 9.37 -11.64
N VAL A 28 -4.95 9.05 -10.56
CA VAL A 28 -5.60 7.75 -10.38
C VAL A 28 -6.76 7.60 -11.35
N ARG A 29 -7.62 8.62 -11.47
CA ARG A 29 -8.81 8.57 -12.35
C ARG A 29 -8.47 8.46 -13.84
N THR A 30 -7.43 9.17 -14.28
CA THR A 30 -7.08 9.24 -15.70
C THR A 30 -6.21 8.07 -16.17
N CYS A 31 -5.65 7.27 -15.25
CA CYS A 31 -4.70 6.21 -15.60
C CYS A 31 -5.39 5.10 -16.43
N PRO A 32 -5.05 4.93 -17.73
CA PRO A 32 -5.76 4.01 -18.61
C PRO A 32 -5.53 2.54 -18.25
N THR A 33 -4.34 2.22 -17.71
CA THR A 33 -3.96 0.87 -17.30
C THR A 33 -4.41 0.53 -15.89
N ARG A 34 -5.00 1.48 -15.15
CA ARG A 34 -5.33 1.34 -13.72
C ARG A 34 -4.13 0.95 -12.85
N ALA A 35 -2.93 1.41 -13.22
CA ALA A 35 -1.70 1.12 -12.48
C ALA A 35 -1.62 1.86 -11.13
N LEU A 36 -2.29 3.01 -11.01
CA LEU A 36 -2.30 3.81 -9.79
C LEU A 36 -3.55 3.52 -8.98
N VAL A 37 -3.38 3.34 -7.66
CA VAL A 37 -4.46 3.12 -6.70
C VAL A 37 -4.18 3.96 -5.45
N LEU A 38 -5.17 4.71 -4.99
CA LEU A 38 -5.09 5.39 -3.70
C LEU A 38 -5.41 4.41 -2.57
N VAL A 39 -4.48 4.24 -1.63
CA VAL A 39 -4.62 3.31 -0.51
C VAL A 39 -4.59 4.04 0.82
N ASN A 40 -5.46 3.63 1.76
CA ASN A 40 -5.43 4.15 3.13
C ASN A 40 -4.53 3.28 4.02
N ILE A 41 -3.80 3.91 4.93
CA ILE A 41 -2.94 3.20 5.90
C ILE A 41 -3.71 2.16 6.73
N ARG A 42 -4.98 2.42 7.03
CA ARG A 42 -5.86 1.49 7.76
C ARG A 42 -6.16 0.23 6.95
N ASP A 43 -6.30 0.37 5.65
CA ASP A 43 -6.57 -0.77 4.75
C ASP A 43 -5.33 -1.66 4.61
N ILE A 44 -4.14 -1.07 4.62
CA ILE A 44 -2.86 -1.80 4.65
C ILE A 44 -2.77 -2.63 5.92
N ALA A 45 -3.03 -2.02 7.09
CA ALA A 45 -2.98 -2.73 8.37
C ALA A 45 -4.00 -3.88 8.43
N ARG A 46 -5.25 -3.63 7.99
CA ARG A 46 -6.30 -4.65 7.92
C ARG A 46 -5.90 -5.81 7.00
N THR A 47 -5.36 -5.50 5.82
CA THR A 47 -4.91 -6.50 4.85
C THR A 47 -3.75 -7.32 5.39
N SER A 48 -2.77 -6.68 6.06
CA SER A 48 -1.67 -7.39 6.72
C SER A 48 -2.18 -8.34 7.81
N LYS A 49 -3.10 -7.89 8.67
CA LYS A 49 -3.71 -8.73 9.71
C LYS A 49 -4.41 -9.93 9.09
N ARG A 50 -5.25 -9.70 8.08
CA ARG A 50 -5.99 -10.77 7.41
C ARG A 50 -5.07 -11.78 6.73
N LYS A 51 -3.96 -11.35 6.13
CA LYS A 51 -2.95 -12.27 5.58
C LYS A 51 -2.39 -13.19 6.66
N ARG A 52 -2.04 -12.67 7.84
CA ARG A 52 -1.54 -13.47 8.97
C ARG A 52 -2.58 -14.47 9.47
N GLU A 53 -3.83 -14.05 9.61
CA GLU A 53 -4.95 -14.92 10.02
C GLU A 53 -5.22 -16.04 9.00
N LEU A 54 -5.10 -15.73 7.71
CA LEU A 54 -5.28 -16.72 6.65
C LEU A 54 -4.12 -17.71 6.62
N THR A 55 -2.87 -17.27 6.82
CA THR A 55 -1.72 -18.17 6.90
C THR A 55 -1.98 -19.29 7.89
N ILE A 56 -2.42 -18.97 9.13
CA ILE A 56 -2.78 -19.92 10.21
C ILE A 56 -3.82 -20.97 9.80
N ASN A 57 -4.69 -20.65 8.82
CA ASN A 57 -5.75 -21.56 8.38
C ASN A 57 -5.37 -22.37 7.13
N THR A 58 -4.30 -22.00 6.44
CA THR A 58 -3.82 -22.67 5.20
C THR A 58 -2.77 -23.76 5.47
N ASP A 59 -2.22 -23.82 6.67
CA ASP A 59 -1.10 -24.68 7.08
C ASP A 59 -1.48 -25.76 8.11
N VAL A 60 -2.78 -26.11 8.21
CA VAL A 60 -3.17 -27.44 8.73
C VAL A 60 -2.87 -28.56 7.71
N GLY A 61 -2.18 -28.23 6.61
CA GLY A 61 -1.49 -29.17 5.74
C GLY A 61 -0.05 -29.35 6.20
N ASP A 62 0.16 -30.32 7.09
CA ASP A 62 1.43 -30.95 7.41
C ASP A 62 2.42 -30.23 8.35
N LEU A 63 2.00 -30.06 9.61
CA LEU A 63 2.89 -29.77 10.76
C LEU A 63 3.93 -30.87 11.05
N SER A 64 3.93 -32.00 10.35
CA SER A 64 4.90 -33.08 10.60
C SER A 64 6.34 -32.67 10.23
N LEU A 65 6.51 -31.83 9.21
CA LEU A 65 7.82 -31.31 8.78
C LEU A 65 8.47 -30.41 9.85
N LEU A 66 7.70 -29.53 10.49
CA LEU A 66 8.20 -28.70 11.59
C LEU A 66 8.58 -29.54 12.82
N ARG A 67 7.85 -30.62 13.08
CA ARG A 67 8.16 -31.56 14.17
C ARG A 67 9.44 -32.34 13.89
N ALA A 68 9.59 -32.85 12.66
CA ALA A 68 10.77 -33.60 12.24
C ALA A 68 12.06 -32.76 12.31
N LEU A 69 12.00 -31.46 11.96
CA LEU A 69 13.14 -30.55 12.09
C LEU A 69 13.52 -30.27 13.55
N ASN A 70 12.55 -30.24 14.47
CA ASN A 70 12.84 -30.05 15.89
C ASN A 70 13.35 -31.32 16.59
N GLU A 71 12.99 -32.51 16.10
CA GLU A 71 13.43 -33.80 16.66
C GLU A 71 14.85 -34.18 16.23
N GLY A 72 15.37 -33.64 15.12
CA GLY A 72 16.75 -33.82 14.66
C GLY A 72 17.79 -32.90 15.30
N ALA A 73 17.39 -32.01 16.22
CA ALA A 73 18.27 -31.04 16.88
C ALA A 73 18.69 -31.45 18.32
N LYS A 74 18.66 -32.76 18.63
CA LYS A 74 19.09 -33.31 19.93
C LYS A 74 20.32 -34.20 19.80
#